data_AF-C7GRH1-F1
#
_entry.id   AF-C7GRH1-F1
#
_cell.length_a   1.000
_cell.length_b   1.000
_cell.length_c   1.000
_cell.angle_alpha   90.00
_cell.angle_beta   90.00
_cell.angle_gamma   90.00
#
_symmetry.space_group_name_H-M   'P 1'
#
loop_
_entity.id
_entity.type
_entity.pdbx_description
1 polymer ?
#
loop_
_entity_poly.entity_id
_entity_poly.type
_entity_poly.pdbx_seq_one_letter_code
_entity_poly.pdbx_strand_id
1 'polypeptide(L)'
;MSIWKEAKDASGRIYYYNTLTKKSTWEKPKELISQEELLLRENGWKAAKTADGKVYYYNPTTRETSWTIPAFEKKVEPIAEQKHDTVSHAQVNGNRIALTAGEKQEPGRTINEEESQYANNSKLLNVRRRTKEEAEKEFITMLKENQVDSTWSFSRIISELGTRDPRYWMVDDDPLWKKEMFEKYLSNRSADQLLKEHNETSKFKEAFQKMLQNNSHIKYYTRWPTAKRLIADEPIYKHSVVNEKTKRQTFQDYIDTLIDAQKESKKKLKTQALKELREYLNGIITTSSSETFIAWQQLLNHYVFDKSKRYMANRHFKVLTHEDVLNEYLKIVNTIENDLQNKLNELRLRNYTRDRIARDNFKNLLREVPIKIKANTRWSDIYPHIKSDPRFLHMLGRNGSSCLDLFLDFVDEQRMYIFAQRSIAQQTLIDQNFEWNDADSDEITKQNIEKVLENDRKFDKVDKEDISLIVDGLIKQRNEKIQQKLQNERRILEQKKHYFWLLLQRTYTKTGKPKPSTWDLASKELGESLEYKALGDEDNIRRQIFEDFKPESSAPTAESATANLTLTASKKRHLTPAVELDY
;
A
#
# COMPACT_ATOMS: atom_id res chain seq x y z
N MET A 1 0.85 -35.81 5.99
CA MET A 1 1.99 -34.87 5.98
C MET A 1 2.02 -34.15 4.65
N SER A 2 2.15 -32.82 4.64
CA SER A 2 2.07 -32.02 3.41
C SER A 2 3.23 -32.34 2.44
N ILE A 3 2.91 -32.56 1.16
CA ILE A 3 3.82 -33.05 0.10
C ILE A 3 4.79 -31.97 -0.39
N TRP A 4 4.47 -30.70 -0.13
CA TRP A 4 5.25 -29.53 -0.51
C TRP A 4 5.73 -28.76 0.71
N LYS A 5 6.98 -28.32 0.68
CA LYS A 5 7.63 -27.53 1.74
C LYS A 5 8.15 -26.21 1.21
N GLU A 6 8.05 -25.17 2.00
CA GLU A 6 8.68 -23.88 1.73
C GLU A 6 10.16 -23.89 2.12
N ALA A 7 11.01 -23.37 1.25
CA ALA A 7 12.44 -23.19 1.47
C ALA A 7 12.88 -21.81 0.97
N LYS A 8 14.00 -21.30 1.47
CA LYS A 8 14.55 -20.00 1.10
C LYS A 8 15.89 -20.19 0.39
N ASP A 9 16.09 -19.49 -0.71
CA ASP A 9 17.38 -19.39 -1.39
C ASP A 9 18.34 -18.45 -0.63
N ALA A 10 19.64 -18.49 -0.93
CA ALA A 10 20.67 -17.58 -0.43
C ALA A 10 20.32 -16.09 -0.66
N SER A 11 19.47 -15.80 -1.65
CA SER A 11 18.94 -14.46 -1.94
C SER A 11 17.71 -14.08 -1.10
N GLY A 12 17.27 -14.92 -0.16
CA GLY A 12 16.09 -14.69 0.69
C GLY A 12 14.74 -14.90 0.00
N ARG A 13 14.72 -15.32 -1.27
CA ARG A 13 13.49 -15.62 -2.04
C ARG A 13 12.94 -16.98 -1.63
N ILE A 14 11.62 -17.05 -1.42
CA ILE A 14 10.93 -18.28 -1.02
C ILE A 14 10.62 -19.10 -2.28
N TYR A 15 10.97 -20.38 -2.26
CA TYR A 15 10.58 -21.36 -3.27
C TYR A 15 9.93 -22.57 -2.60
N TYR A 16 9.09 -23.28 -3.34
CA TYR A 16 8.39 -24.46 -2.86
C TYR A 16 9.02 -25.70 -3.48
N TYR A 17 9.35 -26.69 -2.65
CA TYR A 17 9.92 -27.94 -3.13
C TYR A 17 9.05 -29.12 -2.72
N ASN A 18 8.83 -30.02 -3.67
CA ASN A 18 8.04 -31.23 -3.47
C ASN A 18 8.96 -32.34 -2.93
N THR A 19 8.62 -32.91 -1.77
CA THR A 19 9.44 -33.94 -1.14
C THR A 19 9.38 -35.30 -1.83
N LEU A 20 8.31 -35.58 -2.60
CA LEU A 20 8.13 -36.83 -3.33
C LEU A 20 8.74 -36.79 -4.73
N THR A 21 8.55 -35.67 -5.45
CA THR A 21 8.99 -35.56 -6.85
C THR A 21 10.34 -34.85 -7.03
N LYS A 22 10.91 -34.29 -5.95
CA LYS A 22 12.15 -33.47 -5.95
C LYS A 22 12.11 -32.26 -6.90
N LYS A 23 10.93 -31.84 -7.35
CA LYS A 23 10.74 -30.65 -8.18
C LYS A 23 10.65 -29.40 -7.31
N SER A 24 11.26 -28.31 -7.75
CA SER A 24 11.15 -26.97 -7.14
C SER A 24 10.34 -26.04 -8.05
N THR A 25 9.47 -25.23 -7.46
CA THR A 25 8.70 -24.19 -8.17
C THR A 25 8.75 -22.89 -7.38
N TRP A 26 8.87 -21.77 -8.10
CA TRP A 26 8.82 -20.43 -7.50
C TRP A 26 7.38 -19.98 -7.22
N GLU A 27 6.41 -20.56 -7.93
CA GLU A 27 5.00 -20.34 -7.69
C GLU A 27 4.47 -21.31 -6.63
N LYS A 28 3.62 -20.79 -5.73
CA LYS A 28 2.98 -21.56 -4.66
C LYS A 28 2.09 -22.66 -5.27
N PRO A 29 2.39 -23.95 -5.04
CA PRO A 29 1.63 -25.06 -5.62
C PRO A 29 0.16 -25.02 -5.19
N LYS A 30 -0.75 -25.41 -6.08
CA LYS A 30 -2.21 -25.43 -5.84
C LYS A 30 -2.62 -26.21 -4.58
N GLU A 31 -1.82 -27.19 -4.16
CA GLU A 31 -2.04 -28.01 -2.95
C GLU A 31 -1.67 -27.29 -1.64
N LEU A 32 -0.88 -26.21 -1.69
CA LEU A 32 -0.54 -25.36 -0.55
C LEU A 32 -1.36 -24.06 -0.50
N ILE A 33 -2.11 -23.75 -1.57
CA ILE A 33 -3.03 -22.62 -1.63
C ILE A 33 -4.29 -23.05 -0.85
N SER A 34 -4.68 -22.28 0.17
CA SER A 34 -5.91 -22.55 0.93
C SER A 34 -7.10 -22.54 -0.03
N GLN A 35 -8.06 -23.44 0.16
CA GLN A 35 -9.29 -23.49 -0.64
C GLN A 35 -10.00 -22.12 -0.70
N GLU A 36 -9.78 -21.29 0.33
CA GLU A 36 -10.26 -19.91 0.47
C GLU A 36 -9.52 -18.91 -0.44
N GLU A 37 -8.21 -19.10 -0.66
CA GLU A 37 -7.40 -18.26 -1.55
C GLU A 37 -7.71 -18.56 -3.03
N LEU A 38 -8.19 -19.76 -3.32
CA LEU A 38 -8.66 -20.18 -4.64
C LEU A 38 -10.02 -19.55 -4.98
N LEU A 39 -10.97 -19.56 -4.03
CA LEU A 39 -12.26 -18.88 -4.17
C LEU A 39 -12.11 -17.37 -4.36
N LEU A 40 -11.17 -16.74 -3.65
CA LEU A 40 -10.88 -15.31 -3.84
C LEU A 40 -10.44 -15.00 -5.28
N ARG A 41 -9.54 -15.81 -5.85
CA ARG A 41 -9.06 -15.62 -7.22
C ARG A 41 -10.17 -15.88 -8.24
N GLU A 42 -11.00 -16.90 -8.01
CA GLU A 42 -12.13 -17.25 -8.88
C GLU A 42 -13.17 -16.13 -8.93
N ASN A 43 -13.43 -15.46 -7.81
CA ASN A 43 -14.34 -14.31 -7.71
C ASN A 43 -13.66 -12.95 -8.00
N GLY A 44 -12.39 -12.94 -8.44
CA GLY A 44 -11.68 -11.73 -8.88
C GLY A 44 -11.11 -10.84 -7.75
N TRP A 45 -11.07 -11.32 -6.51
CA TRP A 45 -10.55 -10.62 -5.34
C TRP A 45 -9.06 -10.94 -5.10
N LYS A 46 -8.28 -9.92 -4.73
CA LYS A 46 -6.84 -10.03 -4.42
C LYS A 46 -6.57 -9.66 -2.96
N ALA A 47 -5.68 -10.40 -2.30
CA ALA A 47 -5.19 -10.06 -0.96
C ALA A 47 -3.93 -9.17 -1.07
N ALA A 48 -3.90 -8.08 -0.34
CA ALA A 48 -2.73 -7.19 -0.19
C ALA A 48 -2.42 -6.95 1.29
N LYS A 49 -1.17 -6.65 1.60
CA LYS A 49 -0.73 -6.31 2.96
C LYS A 49 -0.44 -4.82 3.05
N THR A 50 -0.98 -4.15 4.05
CA THR A 50 -0.64 -2.75 4.37
C THR A 50 0.74 -2.68 5.02
N ALA A 51 1.35 -1.48 5.07
CA ALA A 51 2.65 -1.26 5.71
C ALA A 51 2.69 -1.72 7.18
N ASP A 52 1.55 -1.71 7.87
CA ASP A 52 1.38 -2.17 9.25
C ASP A 52 1.17 -3.70 9.38
N GLY A 53 1.36 -4.47 8.30
CA GLY A 53 1.27 -5.93 8.30
C GLY A 53 -0.16 -6.52 8.29
N LYS A 54 -1.20 -5.68 8.28
CA LYS A 54 -2.60 -6.12 8.18
C LYS A 54 -2.95 -6.51 6.74
N VAL A 55 -3.65 -7.62 6.56
CA VAL A 55 -4.11 -8.10 5.25
C VAL A 55 -5.48 -7.47 4.95
N TYR A 56 -5.64 -6.90 3.76
CA TYR A 56 -6.92 -6.43 3.23
C TYR A 56 -7.16 -7.04 1.84
N TYR A 57 -8.43 -7.23 1.51
CA TYR A 57 -8.86 -7.80 0.24
C TYR A 57 -9.42 -6.70 -0.64
N TYR A 58 -8.98 -6.64 -1.89
CA TYR A 58 -9.48 -5.65 -2.84
C TYR A 58 -9.84 -6.33 -4.15
N ASN A 59 -10.91 -5.83 -4.76
CA ASN A 59 -11.34 -6.27 -6.08
C ASN A 59 -10.99 -5.18 -7.10
N PRO A 60 -10.03 -5.40 -8.03
CA PRO A 60 -9.63 -4.39 -9.01
C PRO A 60 -10.74 -4.07 -10.03
N THR A 61 -11.70 -4.97 -10.26
CA THR A 61 -12.82 -4.74 -11.19
C THR A 61 -13.95 -3.95 -10.53
N THR A 62 -14.30 -4.22 -9.26
CA THR A 62 -15.37 -3.47 -8.56
C THR A 62 -14.85 -2.27 -7.75
N ARG A 63 -13.53 -2.15 -7.58
CA ARG A 63 -12.84 -1.16 -6.71
C ARG A 63 -13.25 -1.22 -5.23
N GLU A 64 -13.85 -2.33 -4.80
CA GLU A 64 -14.24 -2.53 -3.41
C GLU A 64 -13.04 -3.05 -2.59
N THR A 65 -12.94 -2.57 -1.35
CA THR A 65 -11.93 -3.01 -0.38
C THR A 65 -12.62 -3.51 0.87
N SER A 66 -12.23 -4.68 1.37
CA SER A 66 -12.76 -5.29 2.58
C SER A 66 -11.63 -5.77 3.48
N TRP A 67 -11.81 -5.57 4.79
CA TRP A 67 -10.89 -6.07 5.82
C TRP A 67 -11.21 -7.51 6.24
N THR A 68 -12.34 -8.05 5.76
CA THR A 68 -12.80 -9.44 5.98
C THR A 68 -13.08 -10.12 4.65
N ILE A 69 -12.85 -11.43 4.56
CA ILE A 69 -13.12 -12.22 3.35
C ILE A 69 -14.61 -12.10 2.98
N PRO A 70 -14.96 -11.56 1.79
CA PRO A 70 -16.36 -11.52 1.35
C PRO A 70 -16.90 -12.94 1.10
N ALA A 71 -18.14 -13.20 1.50
CA ALA A 71 -18.79 -14.50 1.29
C ALA A 71 -19.24 -14.63 -0.17
N PHE A 72 -18.84 -15.71 -0.85
CA PHE A 72 -19.21 -15.99 -2.24
C PHE A 72 -20.14 -17.21 -2.31
N GLU A 73 -21.34 -17.04 -2.88
CA GLU A 73 -22.28 -18.12 -3.17
C GLU A 73 -21.92 -18.79 -4.50
N LYS A 74 -21.79 -20.11 -4.51
CA LYS A 74 -21.55 -20.90 -5.73
C LYS A 74 -22.81 -20.91 -6.61
N LYS A 75 -22.69 -20.44 -7.86
CA LYS A 75 -23.68 -20.70 -8.92
C LYS A 75 -23.18 -21.84 -9.81
N VAL A 76 -24.01 -22.88 -9.98
CA VAL A 76 -23.82 -23.90 -11.01
C VAL A 76 -25.18 -24.15 -11.67
N GLU A 77 -25.25 -23.96 -12.99
CA GLU A 77 -26.33 -24.44 -13.85
C GLU A 77 -25.75 -25.14 -15.09
N PRO A 78 -26.48 -26.10 -15.72
CA PRO A 78 -25.91 -27.37 -16.20
C PRO A 78 -26.11 -27.63 -17.70
N ILE A 79 -25.23 -28.43 -18.36
CA ILE A 79 -25.55 -29.15 -19.62
C ILE A 79 -24.86 -30.54 -19.69
N ALA A 80 -25.72 -31.54 -19.94
CA ALA A 80 -25.66 -32.97 -20.35
C ALA A 80 -24.34 -33.58 -20.92
N GLU A 81 -23.84 -34.71 -20.37
CA GLU A 81 -24.04 -36.17 -20.70
C GLU A 81 -23.37 -36.64 -22.02
N GLN A 82 -22.49 -37.66 -22.05
CA GLN A 82 -22.72 -39.13 -21.94
C GLN A 82 -21.45 -39.86 -21.41
N LYS A 83 -21.49 -40.61 -20.29
CA LYS A 83 -21.76 -42.06 -20.07
C LYS A 83 -20.71 -43.09 -20.55
N HIS A 84 -20.05 -43.76 -19.60
CA HIS A 84 -20.00 -45.23 -19.45
C HIS A 84 -19.74 -45.64 -17.99
N ASP A 85 -20.20 -46.85 -17.65
CA ASP A 85 -20.58 -47.43 -16.34
C ASP A 85 -19.42 -47.66 -15.33
N THR A 86 -19.58 -47.58 -14.00
CA THR A 86 -20.34 -48.51 -13.13
C THR A 86 -20.55 -47.94 -11.68
N VAL A 87 -21.81 -47.59 -11.34
CA VAL A 87 -22.64 -47.92 -10.13
C VAL A 87 -21.91 -48.15 -8.78
N SER A 88 -21.97 -47.38 -7.67
CA SER A 88 -22.88 -46.35 -7.06
C SER A 88 -24.34 -46.79 -6.90
N HIS A 89 -25.11 -46.62 -5.82
CA HIS A 89 -25.04 -45.80 -4.60
C HIS A 89 -26.28 -46.17 -3.73
N ALA A 90 -26.22 -46.06 -2.40
CA ALA A 90 -26.84 -45.00 -1.57
C ALA A 90 -28.26 -45.27 -1.01
N GLN A 91 -28.48 -44.60 0.14
CA GLN A 91 -29.69 -44.43 0.94
C GLN A 91 -30.97 -44.07 0.15
N VAL A 92 -32.14 -44.12 0.81
CA VAL A 92 -33.07 -42.97 1.01
C VAL A 92 -34.34 -43.41 1.75
N ASN A 93 -34.89 -42.53 2.60
CA ASN A 93 -36.21 -42.63 3.23
C ASN A 93 -37.24 -41.71 2.52
N GLY A 94 -38.47 -42.24 2.30
CA GLY A 94 -39.83 -41.63 2.30
C GLY A 94 -40.16 -40.33 1.51
N ASN A 95 -41.37 -40.06 1.01
CA ASN A 95 -42.70 -40.70 1.12
C ASN A 95 -43.73 -40.02 0.14
N ARG A 96 -44.52 -40.85 -0.58
CA ARG A 96 -45.97 -40.80 -0.97
C ARG A 96 -46.67 -39.64 -1.75
N ILE A 97 -47.55 -40.10 -2.68
CA ILE A 97 -48.94 -39.70 -3.11
C ILE A 97 -49.01 -39.69 -4.66
N ALA A 98 -49.98 -40.21 -5.43
CA ALA A 98 -51.11 -41.15 -5.28
C ALA A 98 -51.70 -41.48 -6.69
N LEU A 99 -52.52 -42.55 -6.78
CA LEU A 99 -53.57 -42.85 -7.80
C LEU A 99 -53.05 -43.13 -9.25
N THR A 100 -53.24 -44.29 -9.89
CA THR A 100 -54.49 -44.95 -10.34
C THR A 100 -54.18 -46.19 -11.20
N ALA A 101 -55.10 -47.17 -11.17
CA ALA A 101 -55.55 -48.07 -12.26
C ALA A 101 -54.82 -49.39 -12.60
N GLY A 102 -55.56 -50.50 -12.34
CA GLY A 102 -55.61 -51.75 -13.10
C GLY A 102 -54.55 -52.80 -12.75
N GLU A 103 -54.82 -54.10 -12.65
CA GLU A 103 -56.00 -54.96 -12.71
C GLU A 103 -55.47 -56.40 -12.45
N LYS A 104 -56.26 -57.27 -11.77
CA LYS A 104 -56.15 -58.75 -11.75
C LYS A 104 -54.92 -59.34 -11.01
N GLN A 105 -54.96 -60.43 -10.25
CA GLN A 105 -55.92 -61.49 -9.97
C GLN A 105 -55.39 -62.27 -8.74
N GLU A 106 -56.26 -62.68 -7.81
CA GLU A 106 -56.06 -63.87 -6.96
C GLU A 106 -56.01 -65.14 -7.84
N PRO A 107 -55.40 -66.29 -7.43
CA PRO A 107 -55.73 -67.04 -6.20
C PRO A 107 -54.47 -67.62 -5.48
N GLY A 108 -54.45 -68.09 -4.24
CA GLY A 108 -55.45 -68.84 -3.47
C GLY A 108 -54.96 -70.29 -3.29
N ARG A 109 -54.48 -70.63 -2.09
CA ARG A 109 -54.60 -71.98 -1.50
C ARG A 109 -54.38 -71.94 0.02
N THR A 110 -55.51 -72.01 0.72
CA THR A 110 -55.71 -72.48 2.09
C THR A 110 -55.31 -73.98 2.18
N ILE A 111 -55.06 -74.65 3.32
CA ILE A 111 -55.85 -74.84 4.54
C ILE A 111 -54.95 -75.51 5.61
N ASN A 112 -55.13 -75.09 6.88
CA ASN A 112 -54.98 -75.71 8.20
C ASN A 112 -53.80 -76.62 8.65
N GLU A 113 -53.71 -76.60 9.99
CA GLU A 113 -53.30 -77.66 10.93
C GLU A 113 -51.79 -77.79 11.18
N GLU A 114 -51.37 -77.30 12.34
CA GLU A 114 -50.99 -78.16 13.48
C GLU A 114 -49.64 -78.83 13.24
N GLU A 115 -48.57 -78.23 13.76
CA GLU A 115 -47.64 -78.95 14.63
C GLU A 115 -46.59 -77.99 15.21
N SER A 116 -46.56 -77.99 16.53
CA SER A 116 -45.55 -77.37 17.35
C SER A 116 -44.40 -78.34 17.51
N GLN A 117 -43.17 -77.94 17.20
CA GLN A 117 -41.99 -78.36 17.93
C GLN A 117 -40.82 -77.45 17.53
N TYR A 118 -40.27 -76.72 18.51
CA TYR A 118 -39.10 -75.82 18.43
C TYR A 118 -39.32 -74.33 18.09
N ALA A 119 -40.27 -73.64 18.74
CA ALA A 119 -40.24 -72.17 18.85
C ALA A 119 -39.84 -71.77 20.28
N ASN A 120 -38.72 -71.05 20.42
CA ASN A 120 -38.15 -70.60 21.69
C ASN A 120 -39.01 -69.46 22.29
N ASN A 121 -39.71 -69.71 23.41
CA ASN A 121 -40.70 -68.79 24.01
C ASN A 121 -40.10 -67.71 24.94
N SER A 122 -38.95 -67.15 24.59
CA SER A 122 -38.36 -66.06 25.37
C SER A 122 -39.05 -64.73 25.04
N LYS A 123 -39.68 -64.07 26.02
CA LYS A 123 -40.28 -62.71 25.89
C LYS A 123 -39.27 -61.62 25.46
N LEU A 124 -37.97 -61.93 25.48
CA LEU A 124 -36.89 -61.07 24.98
C LEU A 124 -36.72 -61.15 23.45
N LEU A 125 -37.10 -62.26 22.82
CA LEU A 125 -36.96 -62.47 21.36
C LEU A 125 -38.21 -62.07 20.57
N ASN A 126 -39.38 -62.02 21.21
CA ASN A 126 -40.64 -61.62 20.59
C ASN A 126 -41.03 -60.18 20.97
N VAL A 127 -40.17 -59.21 20.61
CA VAL A 127 -40.54 -57.78 20.68
C VAL A 127 -40.98 -57.32 19.28
N ARG A 128 -42.15 -56.68 19.21
CA ARG A 128 -42.73 -56.19 17.95
C ARG A 128 -41.86 -55.06 17.39
N ARG A 129 -41.10 -55.36 16.33
CA ARG A 129 -40.19 -54.44 15.63
C ARG A 129 -40.91 -53.14 15.22
N ARG A 130 -40.32 -51.97 15.53
CA ARG A 130 -40.77 -50.64 15.06
C ARG A 130 -39.61 -49.84 14.45
N THR A 131 -39.93 -48.69 13.86
CA THR A 131 -39.01 -47.83 13.10
C THR A 131 -37.83 -47.31 13.96
N LYS A 132 -36.68 -47.05 13.32
CA LYS A 132 -35.43 -46.66 14.00
C LYS A 132 -35.61 -45.43 14.91
N GLU A 133 -36.32 -44.40 14.45
CA GLU A 133 -36.52 -43.13 15.18
C GLU A 133 -37.42 -43.25 16.43
N GLU A 134 -38.44 -44.11 16.38
CA GLU A 134 -39.27 -44.38 17.56
C GLU A 134 -38.49 -45.20 18.59
N ALA A 135 -37.64 -46.10 18.12
CA ALA A 135 -36.77 -46.87 18.99
C ALA A 135 -35.65 -46.02 19.61
N GLU A 136 -35.16 -44.97 18.93
CA GLU A 136 -34.27 -43.96 19.53
C GLU A 136 -34.93 -43.26 20.71
N LYS A 137 -36.18 -42.81 20.53
CA LYS A 137 -36.93 -42.14 21.59
C LYS A 137 -37.21 -43.07 22.76
N GLU A 138 -37.61 -44.30 22.49
CA GLU A 138 -37.92 -45.29 23.52
C GLU A 138 -36.66 -45.76 24.28
N PHE A 139 -35.52 -45.83 23.59
CA PHE A 139 -34.22 -46.11 24.20
C PHE A 139 -33.76 -44.95 25.08
N ILE A 140 -33.92 -43.70 24.62
CA ILE A 140 -33.59 -42.50 25.40
C ILE A 140 -34.54 -42.33 26.61
N THR A 141 -35.83 -42.63 26.47
CA THR A 141 -36.77 -42.59 27.60
C THR A 141 -36.43 -43.67 28.63
N MET A 142 -36.05 -44.88 28.19
CA MET A 142 -35.55 -45.92 29.08
C MET A 142 -34.29 -45.49 29.84
N LEU A 143 -33.32 -44.86 29.15
CA LEU A 143 -32.12 -44.31 29.82
C LEU A 143 -32.46 -43.20 30.83
N LYS A 144 -33.53 -42.44 30.58
CA LYS A 144 -34.04 -41.40 31.49
C LYS A 144 -34.77 -41.97 32.69
N GLU A 145 -35.62 -42.98 32.51
CA GLU A 145 -36.38 -43.64 33.57
C GLU A 145 -35.46 -44.39 34.55
N ASN A 146 -34.42 -45.05 34.02
CA ASN A 146 -33.41 -45.75 34.81
C ASN A 146 -32.30 -44.83 35.37
N GLN A 147 -32.42 -43.51 35.18
CA GLN A 147 -31.51 -42.48 35.71
C GLN A 147 -30.03 -42.73 35.39
N VAL A 148 -29.74 -43.19 34.17
CA VAL A 148 -28.35 -43.45 33.76
C VAL A 148 -27.57 -42.14 33.76
N ASP A 149 -26.45 -42.11 34.49
CA ASP A 149 -25.59 -40.93 34.65
C ASP A 149 -24.19 -41.16 34.04
N SER A 150 -23.32 -40.14 34.12
CA SER A 150 -21.95 -40.20 33.59
C SER A 150 -21.04 -41.21 34.29
N THR A 151 -21.48 -41.84 35.39
CA THR A 151 -20.74 -42.88 36.11
C THR A 151 -21.01 -44.27 35.56
N TRP A 152 -22.00 -44.43 34.67
CA TRP A 152 -22.35 -45.70 34.04
C TRP A 152 -21.53 -45.93 32.77
N SER A 153 -20.85 -47.08 32.70
CA SER A 153 -20.21 -47.54 31.47
C SER A 153 -21.23 -48.22 30.55
N PHE A 154 -21.02 -48.14 29.24
CA PHE A 154 -21.89 -48.80 28.27
C PHE A 154 -22.00 -50.32 28.52
N SER A 155 -20.93 -50.96 29.01
CA SER A 155 -20.94 -52.37 29.43
C SER A 155 -21.87 -52.65 30.62
N ARG A 156 -21.96 -51.73 31.57
CA ARG A 156 -22.87 -51.83 32.73
C ARG A 156 -24.34 -51.67 32.31
N ILE A 157 -24.59 -50.87 31.28
CA ILE A 157 -25.91 -50.74 30.63
C ILE A 157 -26.28 -52.06 29.95
N ILE A 158 -25.36 -52.69 29.20
CA ILE A 158 -25.62 -54.00 28.57
C ILE A 158 -25.99 -55.04 29.63
N SER A 159 -25.25 -55.12 30.74
CA SER A 159 -25.48 -56.14 31.76
C SER A 159 -26.78 -55.93 32.56
N GLU A 160 -27.07 -54.69 32.94
CA GLU A 160 -28.21 -54.37 33.83
C GLU A 160 -29.51 -54.11 33.06
N LEU A 161 -29.43 -53.44 31.91
CA LEU A 161 -30.61 -53.03 31.13
C LEU A 161 -30.95 -54.03 30.02
N GLY A 162 -29.95 -54.77 29.51
CA GLY A 162 -30.17 -55.84 28.54
C GLY A 162 -30.90 -57.06 29.11
N THR A 163 -30.86 -57.25 30.43
CA THR A 163 -31.55 -58.35 31.12
C THR A 163 -32.91 -57.96 31.68
N ARG A 164 -33.12 -56.67 31.99
CA ARG A 164 -34.33 -56.17 32.66
C ARG A 164 -35.40 -55.68 31.69
N ASP A 165 -35.02 -54.96 30.64
CA ASP A 165 -35.98 -54.24 29.82
C ASP A 165 -36.08 -54.80 28.39
N PRO A 166 -37.27 -55.31 27.98
CA PRO A 166 -37.52 -55.75 26.60
C PRO A 166 -37.31 -54.64 25.55
N ARG A 167 -37.35 -53.36 25.97
CA ARG A 167 -37.14 -52.19 25.11
C ARG A 167 -35.69 -52.06 24.63
N TYR A 168 -34.73 -52.67 25.34
CA TYR A 168 -33.31 -52.68 24.96
C TYR A 168 -33.02 -53.50 23.69
N TRP A 169 -33.86 -54.52 23.42
CA TRP A 169 -33.77 -55.41 22.25
C TRP A 169 -34.66 -54.96 21.08
N MET A 170 -35.21 -53.74 21.15
CA MET A 170 -36.19 -53.25 20.16
C MET A 170 -35.57 -52.81 18.82
N VAL A 171 -34.25 -52.62 18.78
CA VAL A 171 -33.45 -52.37 17.57
C VAL A 171 -32.49 -53.52 17.35
N ASP A 172 -32.34 -53.93 16.09
CA ASP A 172 -31.40 -54.97 15.63
C ASP A 172 -30.04 -54.83 16.32
N ASP A 173 -29.34 -55.95 16.49
CA ASP A 173 -28.08 -56.11 17.23
C ASP A 173 -26.91 -55.29 16.67
N ASP A 174 -27.02 -53.95 16.72
CA ASP A 174 -26.02 -52.95 16.40
C ASP A 174 -25.53 -52.29 17.71
N PRO A 175 -24.53 -52.88 18.40
CA PRO A 175 -23.92 -52.31 19.60
C PRO A 175 -23.37 -50.89 19.41
N LEU A 176 -22.93 -50.56 18.19
CA LEU A 176 -22.41 -49.23 17.84
C LEU A 176 -23.49 -48.15 17.94
N TRP A 177 -24.68 -48.41 17.39
CA TRP A 177 -25.79 -47.45 17.43
C TRP A 177 -26.29 -47.22 18.86
N LYS A 178 -26.37 -48.28 19.67
CA LYS A 178 -26.77 -48.18 21.09
C LYS A 178 -25.76 -47.35 21.89
N LYS A 179 -24.46 -47.50 21.59
CA LYS A 179 -23.38 -46.69 22.19
C LYS A 179 -23.47 -45.24 21.74
N GLU A 180 -23.69 -44.98 20.46
CA GLU A 180 -23.84 -43.62 19.92
C GLU A 180 -25.05 -42.89 20.53
N MET A 181 -26.18 -43.57 20.71
CA MET A 181 -27.37 -42.98 21.36
C MET A 181 -27.16 -42.72 22.84
N PHE A 182 -26.43 -43.60 23.53
CA PHE A 182 -26.04 -43.37 24.92
C PHE A 182 -25.10 -42.16 25.05
N GLU A 183 -24.11 -42.03 24.17
CA GLU A 183 -23.21 -40.87 24.13
C GLU A 183 -23.96 -39.57 23.79
N LYS A 184 -24.92 -39.61 22.85
CA LYS A 184 -25.83 -38.49 22.56
C LYS A 184 -26.72 -38.14 23.75
N TYR A 185 -27.19 -39.11 24.51
CA TYR A 185 -27.98 -38.86 25.71
C TYR A 185 -27.16 -38.23 26.84
N LEU A 186 -25.93 -38.71 27.07
CA LEU A 186 -25.02 -38.10 28.05
C LEU A 186 -24.63 -36.67 27.67
N SER A 187 -24.38 -36.40 26.39
CA SER A 187 -24.08 -35.05 25.91
C SER A 187 -25.29 -34.12 26.03
N ASN A 188 -26.49 -34.58 25.69
CA ASN A 188 -27.72 -33.80 25.85
C ASN A 188 -28.07 -33.54 27.32
N ARG A 189 -27.92 -34.52 28.21
CA ARG A 189 -28.21 -34.37 29.65
C ARG A 189 -27.25 -33.39 30.33
N SER A 190 -25.95 -33.47 30.00
CA SER A 190 -24.96 -32.52 30.52
C SER A 190 -25.22 -31.10 30.00
N ALA A 191 -25.61 -30.95 28.73
CA ALA A 191 -26.03 -29.66 28.17
C ALA A 191 -27.29 -29.10 28.86
N ASP A 192 -28.33 -29.93 29.05
CA ASP A 192 -29.57 -29.54 29.72
C ASP A 192 -29.34 -29.16 31.20
N GLN A 193 -28.44 -29.86 31.89
CA GLN A 193 -28.08 -29.54 33.27
C GLN A 193 -27.35 -28.19 33.35
N LEU A 194 -26.37 -27.94 32.49
CA LEU A 194 -25.68 -26.64 32.40
C LEU A 194 -26.64 -25.51 32.04
N LEU A 195 -27.59 -25.73 31.12
CA LEU A 195 -28.61 -24.75 30.76
C LEU A 195 -29.54 -24.43 31.93
N LYS A 196 -29.97 -25.44 32.71
CA LYS A 196 -30.78 -25.23 33.91
C LYS A 196 -30.02 -24.44 34.98
N GLU A 197 -28.78 -24.81 35.27
CA GLU A 197 -27.92 -24.10 36.22
C GLU A 197 -27.67 -22.64 35.78
N HIS A 198 -27.44 -22.42 34.48
CA HIS A 198 -27.30 -21.08 33.91
C HIS A 198 -28.59 -20.26 34.02
N ASN A 199 -29.74 -20.88 33.76
CA ASN A 199 -31.05 -20.23 33.85
C ASN A 199 -31.44 -19.91 35.30
N GLU A 200 -31.16 -20.79 36.25
CA GLU A 200 -31.38 -20.54 37.69
C GLU A 200 -30.45 -19.44 38.19
N THR A 201 -29.19 -19.47 37.78
CA THR A 201 -28.23 -18.40 38.08
C THR A 201 -28.71 -17.07 37.50
N SER A 202 -29.16 -17.04 36.25
CA SER A 202 -29.63 -15.82 35.57
C SER A 202 -30.90 -15.26 36.20
N LYS A 203 -31.89 -16.11 36.50
CA LYS A 203 -33.10 -15.73 37.24
C LYS A 203 -32.75 -15.17 38.62
N PHE A 204 -31.78 -15.78 39.29
CA PHE A 204 -31.26 -15.27 40.56
C PHE A 204 -30.57 -13.91 40.37
N LYS A 205 -29.71 -13.72 39.35
CA LYS A 205 -29.07 -12.43 39.08
C LYS A 205 -30.11 -11.32 38.88
N GLU A 206 -31.15 -11.59 38.10
CA GLU A 206 -32.21 -10.63 37.80
C GLU A 206 -33.05 -10.31 39.04
N ALA A 207 -33.48 -11.34 39.79
CA ALA A 207 -34.24 -11.14 41.03
C ALA A 207 -33.41 -10.39 42.09
N PHE A 208 -32.12 -10.73 42.20
CA PHE A 208 -31.18 -10.07 43.10
C PHE A 208 -30.95 -8.62 42.68
N GLN A 209 -30.80 -8.33 41.39
CA GLN A 209 -30.67 -6.96 40.88
C GLN A 209 -31.92 -6.12 41.14
N LYS A 210 -33.13 -6.66 40.90
CA LYS A 210 -34.39 -5.96 41.23
C LYS A 210 -34.51 -5.67 42.72
N MET A 211 -34.11 -6.62 43.57
CA MET A 211 -34.03 -6.41 45.01
C MET A 211 -33.03 -5.29 45.37
N LEU A 212 -31.85 -5.27 44.75
CA LEU A 212 -30.85 -4.20 44.98
C LEU A 212 -31.36 -2.82 44.53
N GLN A 213 -32.19 -2.76 43.48
CA GLN A 213 -32.84 -1.51 43.02
C GLN A 213 -33.89 -0.99 44.01
N ASN A 214 -34.64 -1.90 44.64
CA ASN A 214 -35.63 -1.52 45.66
C ASN A 214 -34.96 -0.98 46.94
N ASN A 215 -33.70 -1.38 47.20
CA ASN A 215 -32.93 -0.96 48.36
C ASN A 215 -32.21 0.38 48.14
N SER A 216 -32.87 1.48 48.53
CA SER A 216 -32.39 2.86 48.40
C SER A 216 -31.08 3.18 49.15
N HIS A 217 -30.67 2.33 50.10
CA HIS A 217 -29.42 2.48 50.85
C HIS A 217 -28.18 2.01 50.06
N ILE A 218 -28.35 1.33 48.94
CA ILE A 218 -27.25 0.83 48.09
C ILE A 218 -26.85 1.92 47.11
N LYS A 219 -25.78 2.63 47.44
CA LYS A 219 -25.16 3.65 46.59
C LYS A 219 -23.96 3.06 45.84
N TYR A 220 -23.54 3.76 44.79
CA TYR A 220 -22.38 3.39 43.95
C TYR A 220 -21.05 3.19 44.71
N TYR A 221 -20.92 3.70 45.94
CA TYR A 221 -19.72 3.55 46.77
C TYR A 221 -19.87 2.48 47.86
N THR A 222 -21.01 1.77 47.92
CA THR A 222 -21.26 0.78 48.96
C THR A 222 -20.39 -0.45 48.78
N ARG A 223 -19.85 -0.96 49.89
CA ARG A 223 -18.95 -2.12 49.90
C ARG A 223 -19.73 -3.39 50.25
N TRP A 224 -19.28 -4.52 49.70
CA TRP A 224 -19.90 -5.84 49.91
C TRP A 224 -20.16 -6.21 51.38
N PRO A 225 -19.27 -5.95 52.37
CA PRO A 225 -19.55 -6.30 53.77
C PRO A 225 -20.72 -5.51 54.36
N THR A 226 -20.84 -4.23 54.00
CA THR A 226 -21.96 -3.37 54.43
C THR A 226 -23.25 -3.79 53.76
N ALA A 227 -23.20 -4.11 52.46
CA ALA A 227 -24.34 -4.63 51.73
C ALA A 227 -24.80 -6.00 52.26
N LYS A 228 -23.87 -6.90 52.59
CA LYS A 228 -24.16 -8.23 53.17
C LYS A 228 -24.92 -8.11 54.49
N ARG A 229 -24.58 -7.15 55.35
CA ARG A 229 -25.33 -6.90 56.60
C ARG A 229 -26.75 -6.41 56.35
N LEU A 230 -26.98 -5.68 55.26
CA LEU A 230 -28.30 -5.15 54.90
C LEU A 230 -29.16 -6.18 54.15
N ILE A 231 -28.53 -7.13 53.46
CA ILE A 231 -29.19 -8.12 52.59
C ILE A 231 -29.36 -9.48 53.31
N ALA A 232 -28.71 -9.69 54.45
CA ALA A 232 -28.73 -10.97 55.18
C ALA A 232 -30.15 -11.42 55.60
N ASP A 233 -31.04 -10.47 55.86
CA ASP A 233 -32.40 -10.74 56.34
C ASP A 233 -33.40 -11.00 55.20
N GLU A 234 -32.99 -10.83 53.93
CA GLU A 234 -33.88 -10.94 52.78
C GLU A 234 -34.11 -12.39 52.32
N PRO A 235 -35.35 -12.78 51.98
CA PRO A 235 -35.69 -14.16 51.62
C PRO A 235 -34.99 -14.61 50.33
N ILE A 236 -34.75 -13.71 49.39
CA ILE A 236 -34.03 -14.00 48.13
C ILE A 236 -32.57 -14.37 48.42
N TYR A 237 -31.95 -13.76 49.43
CA TYR A 237 -30.58 -14.05 49.81
C TYR A 237 -30.48 -15.36 50.61
N LYS A 238 -31.43 -15.60 51.52
CA LYS A 238 -31.51 -16.77 52.40
C LYS A 238 -31.92 -18.07 51.70
N HIS A 239 -32.83 -18.00 50.73
CA HIS A 239 -33.36 -19.17 50.03
C HIS A 239 -32.65 -19.49 48.69
N SER A 240 -31.57 -18.77 48.38
CA SER A 240 -30.83 -18.97 47.13
C SER A 240 -29.77 -20.07 47.26
N VAL A 241 -29.92 -21.09 46.41
CA VAL A 241 -29.01 -22.24 46.21
C VAL A 241 -27.68 -21.83 45.54
N VAL A 242 -27.53 -20.56 45.15
CA VAL A 242 -26.38 -20.08 44.37
C VAL A 242 -25.20 -19.70 45.28
N ASN A 243 -23.97 -19.99 44.84
CA ASN A 243 -22.72 -19.77 45.55
C ASN A 243 -22.49 -18.28 45.94
N GLU A 244 -21.98 -18.01 47.15
CA GLU A 244 -21.67 -16.66 47.65
C GLU A 244 -20.75 -15.86 46.70
N LYS A 245 -19.86 -16.53 45.97
CA LYS A 245 -19.02 -15.90 44.93
C LYS A 245 -19.86 -15.25 43.83
N THR A 246 -20.90 -15.92 43.35
CA THR A 246 -21.78 -15.40 42.31
C THR A 246 -22.64 -14.24 42.83
N LYS A 247 -23.07 -14.30 44.10
CA LYS A 247 -23.81 -13.22 44.78
C LYS A 247 -22.96 -11.95 44.93
N ARG A 248 -21.68 -12.11 45.23
CA ARG A 248 -20.72 -11.00 45.27
C ARG A 248 -20.48 -10.41 43.88
N GLN A 249 -20.38 -11.26 42.86
CA GLN A 249 -20.21 -10.82 41.47
C GLN A 249 -21.43 -10.04 40.98
N THR A 250 -22.65 -10.54 41.19
CA THR A 250 -23.87 -9.82 40.80
C THR A 250 -24.02 -8.47 41.48
N PHE A 251 -23.61 -8.37 42.76
CA PHE A 251 -23.57 -7.09 43.46
C PHE A 251 -22.53 -6.14 42.87
N GLN A 252 -21.33 -6.64 42.58
CA GLN A 252 -20.29 -5.83 41.99
C GLN A 252 -20.68 -5.34 40.59
N ASP A 253 -21.24 -6.22 39.76
CA ASP A 253 -21.79 -5.89 38.45
C ASP A 253 -22.85 -4.77 38.58
N TYR A 254 -23.75 -4.87 39.57
CA TYR A 254 -24.74 -3.83 39.83
C TYR A 254 -24.11 -2.49 40.26
N ILE A 255 -23.12 -2.51 41.15
CA ILE A 255 -22.39 -1.30 41.55
C ILE A 255 -21.65 -0.67 40.37
N ASP A 256 -21.01 -1.48 39.53
CA ASP A 256 -20.34 -1.01 38.32
C ASP A 256 -21.35 -0.35 37.36
N THR A 257 -22.56 -0.93 37.21
CA THR A 257 -23.63 -0.27 36.43
C THR A 257 -24.06 1.06 37.01
N LEU A 258 -24.13 1.21 38.34
CA LEU A 258 -24.46 2.48 39.00
C LEU A 258 -23.35 3.52 38.84
N ILE A 259 -22.09 3.09 38.95
CA ILE A 259 -20.92 3.95 38.72
C ILE A 259 -20.95 4.47 37.28
N ASP A 260 -21.19 3.60 36.31
CA ASP A 260 -21.22 3.97 34.90
C ASP A 260 -22.42 4.86 34.56
N ALA A 261 -23.60 4.60 35.12
CA ALA A 261 -24.76 5.47 34.99
C ALA A 261 -24.49 6.89 35.54
N GLN A 262 -23.80 7.00 36.68
CA GLN A 262 -23.42 8.30 37.25
C GLN A 262 -22.38 9.02 36.39
N LYS A 263 -21.37 8.29 35.88
CA LYS A 263 -20.39 8.85 34.93
C LYS A 263 -21.10 9.35 33.67
N GLU A 264 -22.07 8.60 33.15
CA GLU A 264 -22.82 8.97 31.95
C GLU A 264 -23.67 10.22 32.20
N SER A 265 -24.36 10.32 33.33
CA SER A 265 -25.10 11.52 33.72
C SER A 265 -24.20 12.76 33.82
N LYS A 266 -23.02 12.63 34.44
CA LYS A 266 -22.01 13.71 34.49
C LYS A 266 -21.50 14.09 33.09
N LYS A 267 -21.26 13.10 32.23
CA LYS A 267 -20.86 13.35 30.83
C LYS A 267 -21.95 14.09 30.07
N LYS A 268 -23.22 13.70 30.20
CA LYS A 268 -24.37 14.39 29.57
C LYS A 268 -24.50 15.84 30.04
N LEU A 269 -24.36 16.08 31.34
CA LEU A 269 -24.34 17.44 31.88
C LEU A 269 -23.16 18.25 31.34
N LYS A 270 -21.97 17.63 31.21
CA LYS A 270 -20.79 18.28 30.63
C LYS A 270 -20.98 18.59 29.15
N THR A 271 -21.51 17.68 28.34
CA THR A 271 -21.73 17.94 26.90
C THR A 271 -22.77 19.02 26.68
N GLN A 272 -23.84 19.04 27.48
CA GLN A 272 -24.82 20.13 27.45
C GLN A 272 -24.17 21.47 27.82
N ALA A 273 -23.38 21.50 28.89
CA ALA A 273 -22.62 22.69 29.29
C ALA A 273 -21.66 23.17 28.19
N LEU A 274 -20.94 22.27 27.51
CA LEU A 274 -20.03 22.63 26.42
C LEU A 274 -20.78 23.20 25.22
N LYS A 275 -21.98 22.69 24.93
CA LYS A 275 -22.81 23.22 23.84
C LYS A 275 -23.28 24.65 24.14
N GLU A 276 -23.81 24.87 25.34
CA GLU A 276 -24.24 26.20 25.79
C GLU A 276 -23.06 27.18 25.85
N LEU A 277 -21.87 26.70 26.23
CA LEU A 277 -20.64 27.49 26.21
C LEU A 277 -20.23 27.86 24.79
N ARG A 278 -20.29 26.92 23.85
CA ARG A 278 -20.01 27.19 22.43
C ARG A 278 -20.97 28.22 21.85
N GLU A 279 -22.26 28.12 22.15
CA GLU A 279 -23.26 29.09 21.72
C GLU A 279 -22.99 30.47 22.33
N TYR A 280 -22.59 30.53 23.60
CA TYR A 280 -22.19 31.77 24.27
C TYR A 280 -20.94 32.38 23.63
N LEU A 281 -19.88 31.59 23.42
CA LEU A 281 -18.63 32.05 22.81
C LEU A 281 -18.85 32.50 21.36
N ASN A 282 -19.62 31.75 20.57
CA ASN A 282 -20.00 32.16 19.22
C ASN A 282 -20.84 33.45 19.26
N GLY A 283 -21.76 33.59 20.21
CA GLY A 283 -22.52 34.83 20.39
C GLY A 283 -21.62 36.04 20.66
N ILE A 284 -20.56 35.89 21.45
CA ILE A 284 -19.58 36.95 21.72
C ILE A 284 -18.76 37.27 20.48
N ILE A 285 -18.30 36.25 19.76
CA ILE A 285 -17.51 36.42 18.53
C ILE A 285 -18.34 37.10 17.45
N THR A 286 -19.63 36.77 17.31
CA THR A 286 -20.53 37.41 16.33
C THR A 286 -20.91 38.83 16.73
N THR A 287 -21.07 39.11 18.02
CA THR A 287 -21.41 40.46 18.51
C THR A 287 -20.21 41.41 18.42
N SER A 288 -19.01 40.87 18.57
CA SER A 288 -17.77 41.62 18.35
C SER A 288 -17.49 41.65 16.85
N SER A 289 -18.20 42.51 16.12
CA SER A 289 -18.21 42.62 14.64
C SER A 289 -16.86 42.99 14.00
N SER A 290 -15.74 42.75 14.68
CA SER A 290 -14.41 42.86 14.12
C SER A 290 -13.96 41.46 13.75
N GLU A 291 -13.59 41.28 12.48
CA GLU A 291 -12.93 40.10 11.93
C GLU A 291 -11.58 39.77 12.62
N THR A 292 -11.23 40.51 13.66
CA THR A 292 -10.09 40.28 14.55
C THR A 292 -10.47 39.39 15.73
N PHE A 293 -9.81 38.24 15.73
CA PHE A 293 -9.55 37.35 16.85
C PHE A 293 -9.57 38.03 18.22
N ILE A 294 -10.49 37.61 19.10
CA ILE A 294 -10.46 38.00 20.52
C ILE A 294 -9.37 37.17 21.19
N ALA A 295 -8.28 37.79 21.64
CA ALA A 295 -7.22 37.04 22.34
C ALA A 295 -7.78 36.35 23.61
N TRP A 296 -7.28 35.15 23.93
CA TRP A 296 -7.69 34.38 25.12
C TRP A 296 -7.73 35.22 26.40
N GLN A 297 -6.77 36.15 26.56
CA GLN A 297 -6.71 37.05 27.71
C GLN A 297 -7.88 38.03 27.79
N GLN A 298 -8.34 38.57 26.66
CA GLN A 298 -9.51 39.46 26.61
C GLN A 298 -10.79 38.68 26.89
N LEU A 299 -10.89 37.46 26.35
CA LEU A 299 -12.01 36.55 26.60
C LEU A 299 -12.10 36.15 28.09
N LEU A 300 -10.96 35.81 28.70
CA LEU A 300 -10.87 35.46 30.10
C LEU A 300 -11.18 36.65 31.02
N ASN A 301 -10.72 37.86 30.68
CA ASN A 301 -10.88 39.03 31.53
C ASN A 301 -12.26 39.70 31.44
N HIS A 302 -12.93 39.60 30.30
CA HIS A 302 -14.22 40.29 30.07
C HIS A 302 -15.44 39.36 30.02
N TYR A 303 -15.28 38.11 29.57
CA TYR A 303 -16.42 37.31 29.15
C TYR A 303 -16.57 35.98 29.90
N VAL A 304 -15.52 35.48 30.54
CA VAL A 304 -15.53 34.18 31.24
C VAL A 304 -15.19 34.38 32.73
N PHE A 305 -15.73 33.51 33.59
CA PHE A 305 -15.52 33.49 35.05
C PHE A 305 -16.18 34.65 35.82
N ASP A 306 -15.63 35.00 36.99
CA ASP A 306 -16.27 35.77 38.09
C ASP A 306 -16.85 37.14 37.71
N LYS A 307 -16.56 37.64 36.50
CA LYS A 307 -17.05 38.94 36.01
C LYS A 307 -18.33 38.84 35.19
N SER A 308 -18.72 37.67 34.67
CA SER A 308 -19.93 37.54 33.84
C SER A 308 -21.10 36.90 34.60
N LYS A 309 -22.11 37.71 34.89
CA LYS A 309 -23.38 37.28 35.54
C LYS A 309 -24.06 36.14 34.76
N ARG A 310 -23.86 36.08 33.44
CA ARG A 310 -24.41 35.06 32.54
C ARG A 310 -23.71 33.70 32.65
N TYR A 311 -22.41 33.67 32.93
CA TYR A 311 -21.66 32.43 33.17
C TYR A 311 -22.00 31.87 34.56
N MET A 312 -22.09 32.72 35.58
CA MET A 312 -22.51 32.32 36.93
C MET A 312 -23.97 31.87 37.02
N ALA A 313 -24.86 32.40 36.17
CA ALA A 313 -26.27 32.05 36.16
C ALA A 313 -26.54 30.61 35.72
N ASN A 314 -25.62 30.00 34.96
CA ASN A 314 -25.85 28.67 34.41
C ASN A 314 -25.36 27.57 35.36
N ARG A 315 -26.29 26.73 35.83
CA ARG A 315 -26.01 25.59 36.70
C ARG A 315 -25.07 24.57 36.04
N HIS A 316 -25.09 24.48 34.71
CA HIS A 316 -24.31 23.51 33.94
C HIS A 316 -22.82 23.88 33.86
N PHE A 317 -22.46 25.16 33.95
CA PHE A 317 -21.06 25.60 33.90
C PHE A 317 -20.25 25.30 35.17
N LYS A 318 -20.91 24.96 36.29
CA LYS A 318 -20.22 24.51 37.52
C LYS A 318 -19.48 23.17 37.36
N VAL A 319 -19.86 22.37 36.35
CA VAL A 319 -19.23 21.07 36.05
C VAL A 319 -18.02 21.23 35.12
N LEU A 320 -17.91 22.37 34.43
CA LEU A 320 -16.83 22.62 33.47
C LEU A 320 -15.54 22.98 34.20
N THR A 321 -14.43 22.38 33.76
CA THR A 321 -13.09 22.81 34.18
C THR A 321 -12.60 23.97 33.32
N HIS A 322 -11.65 24.74 33.83
CA HIS A 322 -10.99 25.81 33.08
C HIS A 322 -10.33 25.28 31.77
N GLU A 323 -9.82 24.05 31.81
CA GLU A 323 -9.24 23.35 30.66
C GLU A 323 -10.29 23.04 29.57
N ASP A 324 -11.49 22.62 29.97
CA ASP A 324 -12.57 22.32 29.03
C ASP A 324 -13.00 23.58 28.25
N VAL A 325 -13.07 24.73 28.93
CA VAL A 325 -13.39 26.02 28.31
C VAL A 325 -12.32 26.43 27.30
N LEU A 326 -11.05 26.27 27.66
CA LEU A 326 -9.92 26.57 26.78
C LEU A 326 -9.94 25.68 25.53
N ASN A 327 -10.17 24.38 25.70
CA ASN A 327 -10.23 23.43 24.59
C ASN A 327 -11.37 23.75 23.62
N GLU A 328 -12.54 24.16 24.11
CA GLU A 328 -13.62 24.60 23.24
C GLU A 328 -13.31 25.92 22.52
N TYR A 329 -12.67 26.86 23.22
CA TYR A 329 -12.19 28.09 22.60
C TYR A 329 -11.19 27.80 21.47
N LEU A 330 -10.20 26.95 21.70
CA LEU A 330 -9.23 26.53 20.67
C LEU A 330 -9.89 25.86 19.47
N LYS A 331 -10.93 25.05 19.70
CA LYS A 331 -11.72 24.47 18.59
C LYS A 331 -12.40 25.55 17.76
N ILE A 332 -13.00 26.56 18.40
CA ILE A 332 -13.66 27.66 17.69
C ILE A 332 -12.64 28.48 16.89
N VAL A 333 -11.48 28.77 17.49
CA VAL A 333 -10.36 29.42 16.80
C VAL A 333 -9.95 28.66 15.55
N ASN A 334 -9.69 27.36 15.66
CA ASN A 334 -9.30 26.53 14.52
C ASN A 334 -10.37 26.51 13.44
N THR A 335 -11.67 26.53 13.79
CA THR A 335 -12.73 26.61 12.78
C THR A 335 -12.74 27.94 12.02
N ILE A 336 -12.46 29.06 12.71
CA ILE A 336 -12.36 30.38 12.08
C ILE A 336 -11.13 30.46 11.19
N GLU A 337 -9.98 29.98 11.67
CA GLU A 337 -8.75 29.92 10.87
C GLU A 337 -8.95 29.10 9.60
N ASN A 338 -9.61 27.93 9.70
CA ASN A 338 -9.93 27.11 8.54
C ASN A 338 -10.88 27.82 7.56
N ASP A 339 -11.89 28.55 8.03
CA ASP A 339 -12.78 29.32 7.16
C ASP A 339 -12.04 30.45 6.44
N LEU A 340 -11.17 31.17 7.14
CA LEU A 340 -10.31 32.20 6.53
C LEU A 340 -9.34 31.60 5.50
N GLN A 341 -8.72 30.47 5.82
CA GLN A 341 -7.86 29.73 4.89
C GLN A 341 -8.64 29.27 3.66
N ASN A 342 -9.86 28.77 3.83
CA ASN A 342 -10.73 28.36 2.72
C ASN A 342 -11.10 29.54 1.82
N LYS A 343 -11.53 30.67 2.39
CA LYS A 343 -11.80 31.91 1.63
C LYS A 343 -10.58 32.39 0.86
N LEU A 344 -9.41 32.34 1.49
CA LEU A 344 -8.15 32.74 0.86
C LEU A 344 -7.77 31.77 -0.27
N ASN A 345 -7.98 30.46 -0.09
CA ASN A 345 -7.76 29.46 -1.13
C ASN A 345 -8.74 29.62 -2.29
N GLU A 346 -10.02 29.92 -2.04
CA GLU A 346 -10.99 30.23 -3.09
C GLU A 346 -10.57 31.44 -3.92
N LEU A 347 -10.11 32.53 -3.27
CA LEU A 347 -9.60 33.71 -3.96
C LEU A 347 -8.35 33.38 -4.80
N ARG A 348 -7.41 32.60 -4.24
CA ARG A 348 -6.24 32.10 -4.98
C ARG A 348 -6.64 31.28 -6.20
N LEU A 349 -7.60 30.37 -6.07
CA LEU A 349 -8.10 29.56 -7.18
C LEU A 349 -8.77 30.41 -8.26
N ARG A 350 -9.62 31.37 -7.87
CA ARG A 350 -10.26 32.33 -8.81
C ARG A 350 -9.23 33.19 -9.54
N ASN A 351 -8.15 33.58 -8.85
CA ASN A 351 -7.07 34.33 -9.48
C ASN A 351 -6.27 33.42 -10.42
N TYR A 352 -5.93 32.20 -10.01
CA TYR A 352 -5.22 31.23 -10.84
C TYR A 352 -5.97 30.88 -12.14
N THR A 353 -7.30 30.69 -12.07
CA THR A 353 -8.09 30.41 -13.28
C THR A 353 -8.10 31.61 -14.22
N ARG A 354 -8.27 32.83 -13.69
CA ARG A 354 -8.19 34.07 -14.48
C ARG A 354 -6.80 34.26 -15.10
N ASP A 355 -5.75 34.00 -14.34
CA ASP A 355 -4.36 34.11 -14.79
C ASP A 355 -4.02 33.05 -15.85
N ARG A 356 -4.59 31.84 -15.75
CA ARG A 356 -4.47 30.84 -16.80
C ARG A 356 -5.17 31.28 -18.09
N ILE A 357 -6.42 31.74 -18.01
CA ILE A 357 -7.18 32.22 -19.18
C ILE A 357 -6.44 33.39 -19.84
N ALA A 358 -5.87 34.29 -19.04
CA ALA A 358 -5.02 35.38 -19.50
C ALA A 358 -3.85 34.88 -20.36
N ARG A 359 -3.12 33.90 -19.84
CA ARG A 359 -1.94 33.33 -20.49
C ARG A 359 -2.33 32.64 -21.78
N ASP A 360 -3.39 31.85 -21.77
CA ASP A 360 -3.87 31.15 -22.98
C ASP A 360 -4.31 32.15 -24.05
N ASN A 361 -5.00 33.23 -23.68
CA ASN A 361 -5.37 34.31 -24.61
C ASN A 361 -4.15 35.03 -25.19
N PHE A 362 -3.10 35.25 -24.39
CA PHE A 362 -1.86 35.85 -24.87
C PHE A 362 -1.07 34.89 -25.78
N LYS A 363 -1.05 33.60 -25.49
CA LYS A 363 -0.47 32.58 -26.39
C LYS A 363 -1.21 32.54 -27.73
N ASN A 364 -2.53 32.66 -27.72
CA ASN A 364 -3.31 32.77 -28.95
C ASN A 364 -2.99 34.06 -29.71
N LEU A 365 -2.84 35.19 -28.99
CA LEU A 365 -2.39 36.43 -29.61
C LEU A 365 -1.03 36.26 -30.32
N LEU A 366 -0.05 35.64 -29.67
CA LEU A 366 1.28 35.40 -30.28
C LEU A 366 1.22 34.56 -31.57
N ARG A 367 0.22 33.68 -31.71
CA ARG A 367 -0.01 32.90 -32.94
C ARG A 367 -0.71 33.70 -34.04
N GLU A 368 -1.53 34.67 -33.65
CA GLU A 368 -2.30 35.54 -34.56
C GLU A 368 -1.49 36.74 -35.05
N VAL A 369 -0.34 37.05 -34.43
CA VAL A 369 0.52 38.15 -34.85
C VAL A 369 0.94 37.97 -36.32
N PRO A 370 0.80 39.01 -37.17
CA PRO A 370 1.09 38.92 -38.61
C PRO A 370 2.56 38.65 -38.91
N ILE A 371 3.45 38.99 -37.97
CA ILE A 371 4.86 38.62 -38.03
C ILE A 371 4.99 37.18 -37.51
N LYS A 372 5.33 36.25 -38.41
CA LYS A 372 5.74 34.91 -37.99
C LYS A 372 6.93 35.04 -37.03
N ILE A 373 6.72 34.65 -35.78
CA ILE A 373 7.78 34.60 -34.77
C ILE A 373 8.78 33.55 -35.23
N LYS A 374 10.02 33.96 -35.51
CA LYS A 374 11.14 33.09 -35.88
C LYS A 374 12.12 32.96 -34.72
N ALA A 375 13.04 32.00 -34.80
CA ALA A 375 14.06 31.77 -33.78
C ALA A 375 14.98 32.97 -33.47
N ASN A 376 15.14 33.90 -34.42
CA ASN A 376 15.94 35.11 -34.29
C ASN A 376 15.14 36.37 -33.91
N THR A 377 13.80 36.27 -33.81
CA THR A 377 12.97 37.42 -33.47
C THR A 377 13.22 37.87 -32.04
N ARG A 378 13.30 39.19 -31.83
CA ARG A 378 13.48 39.78 -30.50
C ARG A 378 12.17 40.38 -30.02
N TRP A 379 12.04 40.48 -28.70
CA TRP A 379 10.85 41.08 -28.08
C TRP A 379 10.58 42.51 -28.57
N SER A 380 11.64 43.29 -28.80
CA SER A 380 11.54 44.67 -29.31
C SER A 380 10.86 44.77 -30.68
N ASP A 381 10.93 43.71 -31.50
CA ASP A 381 10.38 43.70 -32.85
C ASP A 381 8.86 43.40 -32.81
N ILE A 382 8.40 42.68 -31.78
CA ILE A 382 7.00 42.25 -31.62
C ILE A 382 6.20 43.19 -30.70
N TYR A 383 6.85 43.79 -29.70
CA TYR A 383 6.21 44.64 -28.70
C TYR A 383 5.37 45.81 -29.28
N PRO A 384 5.81 46.53 -30.34
CA PRO A 384 5.02 47.60 -30.95
C PRO A 384 3.66 47.13 -31.48
N HIS A 385 3.58 45.88 -31.97
CA HIS A 385 2.37 45.30 -32.53
C HIS A 385 1.40 44.79 -31.45
N ILE A 386 1.93 44.39 -30.29
CA ILE A 386 1.16 43.77 -29.20
C ILE A 386 0.68 44.79 -28.16
N LYS A 387 1.38 45.93 -28.00
CA LYS A 387 1.10 46.91 -26.93
C LYS A 387 -0.34 47.43 -26.90
N SER A 388 -1.01 47.51 -28.05
CA SER A 388 -2.37 48.03 -28.17
C SER A 388 -3.47 46.99 -27.92
N ASP A 389 -3.13 45.71 -27.84
CA ASP A 389 -4.12 44.64 -27.75
C ASP A 389 -4.65 44.47 -26.30
N PRO A 390 -5.99 44.40 -26.10
CA PRO A 390 -6.58 44.17 -24.78
C PRO A 390 -6.11 42.85 -24.13
N ARG A 391 -5.83 41.80 -24.91
CA ARG A 391 -5.33 40.50 -24.40
C ARG A 391 -3.96 40.67 -23.74
N PHE A 392 -3.11 41.54 -24.27
CA PHE A 392 -1.82 41.87 -23.66
C PHE A 392 -2.00 42.72 -22.40
N LEU A 393 -2.85 43.75 -22.43
CA LEU A 393 -3.14 44.57 -21.25
C LEU A 393 -3.69 43.74 -20.08
N HIS A 394 -4.56 42.78 -20.38
CA HIS A 394 -5.10 41.86 -19.38
C HIS A 394 -4.02 40.97 -18.74
N MET A 395 -2.90 40.70 -19.41
CA MET A 395 -1.78 39.95 -18.82
C MET A 395 -0.93 40.79 -17.86
N LEU A 396 -0.91 42.11 -18.01
CA LEU A 396 -0.08 42.99 -17.19
C LEU A 396 -0.58 43.02 -15.74
N GLY A 397 0.34 42.84 -14.79
CA GLY A 397 0.04 42.85 -13.35
C GLY A 397 -0.53 41.53 -12.80
N ARG A 398 -0.59 40.47 -13.61
CA ARG A 398 -0.93 39.12 -13.15
C ARG A 398 0.31 38.38 -12.64
N ASN A 399 0.11 37.47 -11.69
CA ASN A 399 1.19 36.68 -11.11
C ASN A 399 1.47 35.44 -11.97
N GLY A 400 2.75 35.10 -12.16
CA GLY A 400 3.17 33.90 -12.91
C GLY A 400 4.16 34.20 -14.03
N SER A 401 4.11 33.41 -15.10
CA SER A 401 4.96 33.62 -16.28
C SER A 401 4.65 34.97 -16.92
N SER A 402 5.69 35.76 -17.09
CA SER A 402 5.60 37.10 -17.68
C SER A 402 5.26 37.00 -19.18
N CYS A 403 4.79 38.11 -19.77
CA CYS A 403 4.57 38.17 -21.21
C CYS A 403 5.86 37.85 -22.00
N LEU A 404 7.02 38.27 -21.47
CA LEU A 404 8.32 37.97 -22.05
C LEU A 404 8.66 36.47 -21.97
N ASP A 405 8.34 35.84 -20.85
CA ASP A 405 8.60 34.41 -20.62
C ASP A 405 7.81 33.56 -21.60
N LEU A 406 6.52 33.86 -21.77
CA LEU A 406 5.67 33.21 -22.76
C LEU A 406 6.15 33.44 -24.19
N PHE A 407 6.74 34.59 -24.50
CA PHE A 407 7.34 34.83 -25.80
C PHE A 407 8.63 34.03 -26.01
N LEU A 408 9.49 33.95 -25.00
CA LEU A 408 10.70 33.13 -25.06
C LEU A 408 10.36 31.64 -25.23
N ASP A 409 9.32 31.15 -24.56
CA ASP A 409 8.78 29.79 -24.79
C ASP A 409 8.42 29.58 -26.28
N PHE A 410 7.72 30.53 -26.90
CA PHE A 410 7.37 30.46 -28.31
C PHE A 410 8.60 30.50 -29.22
N VAL A 411 9.58 31.36 -28.94
CA VAL A 411 10.84 31.43 -29.70
C VAL A 411 11.63 30.13 -29.57
N ASP A 412 11.64 29.53 -28.38
CA ASP A 412 12.30 28.25 -28.12
C ASP A 412 11.59 27.09 -28.83
N GLU A 413 10.26 27.09 -28.90
CA GLU A 413 9.50 26.13 -29.71
C GLU A 413 9.92 26.19 -31.19
N GLN A 414 10.10 27.40 -31.74
CA GLN A 414 10.60 27.59 -33.11
C GLN A 414 12.06 27.12 -33.25
N ARG A 415 12.91 27.37 -32.25
CA ARG A 415 14.30 26.86 -32.23
C ARG A 415 14.33 25.33 -32.20
N MET A 416 13.44 24.69 -31.45
CA MET A 416 13.31 23.24 -31.41
C MET A 416 12.85 22.68 -32.76
N TYR A 417 11.92 23.34 -33.44
CA TYR A 417 11.50 22.95 -34.78
C TYR A 417 12.66 23.01 -35.77
N ILE A 418 13.45 24.09 -35.76
CA ILE A 418 14.66 24.20 -36.58
C ILE A 418 15.70 23.13 -36.21
N PHE A 419 15.88 22.83 -34.92
CA PHE A 419 16.78 21.77 -34.50
C PHE A 419 16.34 20.38 -35.02
N ALA A 420 15.05 20.08 -34.97
CA ALA A 420 14.50 18.85 -35.52
C ALA A 420 14.69 18.78 -37.04
N GLN A 421 14.41 19.87 -37.75
CA GLN A 421 14.68 19.99 -39.18
C GLN A 421 16.16 19.84 -39.51
N ARG A 422 17.07 20.34 -38.66
CA ARG A 422 18.51 20.13 -38.81
C ARG A 422 18.87 18.66 -38.69
N SER A 423 18.27 17.92 -37.77
CA SER A 423 18.48 16.47 -37.67
C SER A 423 17.97 15.74 -38.91
N ILE A 424 16.82 16.15 -39.45
CA ILE A 424 16.29 15.61 -40.72
C ILE A 424 17.24 15.94 -41.88
N ALA A 425 17.75 17.17 -41.96
CA ALA A 425 18.72 17.58 -42.96
C ALA A 425 20.00 16.75 -42.90
N GLN A 426 20.49 16.40 -41.70
CA GLN A 426 21.63 15.49 -41.55
C GLN A 426 21.33 14.11 -42.13
N GLN A 427 20.17 13.54 -41.83
CA GLN A 427 19.77 12.24 -42.37
C GLN A 427 19.68 12.29 -43.89
N THR A 428 19.09 13.36 -44.43
CA THR A 428 18.99 13.55 -45.88
C THR A 428 20.35 13.68 -46.56
N LEU A 429 21.32 14.39 -45.95
CA LEU A 429 22.69 14.44 -46.47
C LEU A 429 23.40 13.08 -46.42
N ILE A 430 23.09 12.24 -45.43
CA ILE A 430 23.59 10.87 -45.35
C ILE A 430 22.94 10.00 -46.43
N ASP A 431 21.62 10.08 -46.60
CA ASP A 431 20.88 9.33 -47.61
C ASP A 431 21.35 9.63 -49.05
N GLN A 432 21.73 10.88 -49.32
CA GLN A 432 22.24 11.33 -50.62
C GLN A 432 23.76 11.10 -50.79
N ASN A 433 24.44 10.48 -49.81
CA ASN A 433 25.89 10.27 -49.79
C ASN A 433 26.69 11.55 -50.09
N PHE A 434 26.33 12.67 -49.44
CA PHE A 434 26.99 13.94 -49.68
C PHE A 434 28.47 13.91 -49.25
N GLU A 435 29.38 14.15 -50.20
CA GLU A 435 30.82 14.23 -49.94
C GLU A 435 31.20 15.60 -49.41
N TRP A 436 31.76 15.61 -48.19
CA TRP A 436 32.25 16.82 -47.56
C TRP A 436 33.68 17.10 -48.01
N ASN A 437 33.85 18.05 -48.94
CA ASN A 437 35.19 18.52 -49.28
C ASN A 437 35.72 19.40 -48.13
N ASP A 438 36.87 19.03 -47.56
CA ASP A 438 37.56 19.81 -46.51
C ASP A 438 38.36 20.99 -47.10
N ALA A 439 38.51 21.06 -48.43
CA ALA A 439 39.28 22.09 -49.13
C ALA A 439 38.44 23.30 -49.58
N ASP A 440 37.12 23.14 -49.66
CA ASP A 440 36.21 24.19 -50.12
C ASP A 440 35.89 25.16 -48.97
N SER A 441 35.82 26.46 -49.25
CA SER A 441 35.42 27.46 -48.25
C SER A 441 34.01 27.16 -47.71
N ASP A 442 33.77 27.48 -46.43
CA ASP A 442 32.48 27.25 -45.74
C ASP A 442 31.28 27.82 -46.51
N GLU A 443 31.46 28.91 -47.27
CA GLU A 443 30.43 29.53 -48.12
C GLU A 443 30.03 28.67 -49.34
N ILE A 444 30.99 27.98 -49.97
CA ILE A 444 30.74 27.10 -51.12
C ILE A 444 30.05 25.83 -50.63
N THR A 445 30.49 25.31 -49.48
CA THR A 445 29.84 24.18 -48.80
C THR A 445 28.39 24.52 -48.44
N LYS A 446 28.14 25.74 -47.93
CA LYS A 446 26.78 26.23 -47.62
C LYS A 446 25.89 26.21 -48.86
N GLN A 447 26.34 26.80 -49.97
CA GLN A 447 25.56 26.85 -51.21
C GLN A 447 25.29 25.46 -51.82
N ASN A 448 26.24 24.53 -51.70
CA ASN A 448 26.07 23.17 -52.18
C ASN A 448 25.02 22.42 -51.34
N ILE A 449 25.05 22.57 -50.02
CA ILE A 449 24.07 21.97 -49.11
C ILE A 449 22.68 22.59 -49.30
N GLU A 450 22.59 23.91 -49.49
CA GLU A 450 21.32 24.60 -49.79
C GLU A 450 20.66 24.04 -51.06
N LYS A 451 21.41 23.84 -52.15
CA LYS A 451 20.88 23.22 -53.38
C LYS A 451 20.41 21.79 -53.18
N VAL A 452 21.11 21.00 -52.36
CA VAL A 452 20.71 19.63 -52.06
C VAL A 452 19.40 19.63 -51.28
N LEU A 453 19.29 20.48 -50.26
CA LEU A 453 18.09 20.61 -49.42
C LEU A 453 16.89 21.19 -50.18
N GLU A 454 17.10 22.13 -51.11
CA GLU A 454 16.04 22.72 -51.94
C GLU A 454 15.42 21.70 -52.92
N ASN A 455 16.17 20.65 -53.31
CA ASN A 455 15.67 19.61 -54.20
C ASN A 455 14.83 18.55 -53.48
N ASP A 456 14.85 18.52 -52.15
CA ASP A 456 14.15 17.53 -51.35
C ASP A 456 12.74 17.99 -50.95
N ARG A 457 11.74 17.19 -51.33
CA ARG A 457 10.30 17.42 -51.03
C ARG A 457 9.98 17.63 -49.54
N LYS A 458 10.89 17.23 -48.64
CA LYS A 458 10.74 17.40 -47.18
C LYS A 458 10.92 18.86 -46.75
N PHE A 459 11.59 19.69 -47.56
CA PHE A 459 11.90 21.09 -47.26
C PHE A 459 11.02 22.10 -48.03
N ASP A 460 10.08 21.66 -48.86
CA ASP A 460 9.16 22.52 -49.63
C ASP A 460 8.35 23.53 -48.78
N LYS A 461 8.12 23.21 -47.49
CA LYS A 461 7.36 24.05 -46.55
C LYS A 461 8.24 24.89 -45.62
N VAL A 462 9.56 24.83 -45.77
CA VAL A 462 10.52 25.52 -44.91
C VAL A 462 10.93 26.82 -45.60
N ASP A 463 10.92 27.93 -44.86
CA ASP A 463 11.33 29.21 -45.40
C ASP A 463 12.84 29.19 -45.72
N LYS A 464 13.27 29.85 -46.82
CA LYS A 464 14.67 29.87 -47.26
C LYS A 464 15.66 30.38 -46.20
N GLU A 465 15.22 31.31 -45.37
CA GLU A 465 16.00 31.83 -44.24
C GLU A 465 16.23 30.78 -43.16
N ASP A 466 15.25 29.90 -42.92
CA ASP A 466 15.38 28.81 -41.95
C ASP A 466 16.31 27.72 -42.50
N ILE A 467 16.28 27.48 -43.81
CA ILE A 467 17.25 26.59 -44.49
C ILE A 467 18.68 27.11 -44.28
N SER A 468 18.93 28.40 -44.53
CA SER A 468 20.25 29.00 -44.26
C SER A 468 20.68 28.80 -42.80
N LEU A 469 19.77 28.98 -41.84
CA LEU A 469 20.09 28.82 -40.41
C LEU A 469 20.38 27.36 -40.05
N ILE A 470 19.68 26.41 -40.67
CA ILE A 470 19.95 24.97 -40.55
C ILE A 470 21.36 24.66 -41.07
N VAL A 471 21.70 25.14 -42.27
CA VAL A 471 23.01 24.89 -42.90
C VAL A 471 24.15 25.51 -42.09
N ASP A 472 23.99 26.74 -41.62
CA ASP A 472 24.96 27.38 -40.72
C ASP A 472 25.13 26.55 -39.43
N GLY A 473 24.03 25.98 -38.91
CA GLY A 473 24.03 25.07 -37.77
C GLY A 473 24.73 23.73 -38.04
N LEU A 474 24.70 23.21 -39.27
CA LEU A 474 25.41 22.00 -39.69
C LEU A 474 26.91 22.25 -39.79
N ILE A 475 27.31 23.35 -40.42
CA ILE A 475 28.71 23.75 -40.56
C ILE A 475 29.33 23.97 -39.19
N LYS A 476 28.64 24.67 -38.29
CA LYS A 476 29.10 24.84 -36.90
C LYS A 476 29.30 23.51 -36.18
N GLN A 477 28.35 22.58 -36.30
CA GLN A 477 28.47 21.26 -35.67
C GLN A 477 29.62 20.43 -36.26
N ARG A 478 29.86 20.53 -37.58
CA ARG A 478 31.02 19.91 -38.24
C ARG A 478 32.32 20.51 -37.71
N ASN A 479 32.43 21.83 -37.69
CA ASN A 479 33.63 22.54 -37.24
C ASN A 479 33.93 22.22 -35.77
N GLU A 480 32.90 22.14 -34.92
CA GLU A 480 33.05 21.72 -33.53
C GLU A 480 33.54 20.27 -33.41
N LYS A 481 33.03 19.34 -34.22
CA LYS A 481 33.52 17.95 -34.27
C LYS A 481 34.98 17.87 -34.76
N ILE A 482 35.36 18.65 -35.77
CA ILE A 482 36.75 18.72 -36.26
C ILE A 482 37.67 19.25 -35.16
N GLN A 483 37.27 20.33 -34.48
CA GLN A 483 38.02 20.88 -33.35
C GLN A 483 38.17 19.89 -32.20
N GLN A 484 37.11 19.15 -31.86
CA GLN A 484 37.18 18.09 -30.84
C GLN A 484 38.14 16.97 -31.24
N LYS A 485 38.14 16.52 -32.50
CA LYS A 485 39.10 15.53 -33.01
C LYS A 485 40.53 16.04 -32.89
N LEU A 486 40.81 17.26 -33.35
CA LEU A 486 42.13 17.90 -33.25
C LEU A 486 42.57 18.06 -31.79
N GLN A 487 41.67 18.43 -30.87
CA GLN A 487 41.98 18.52 -29.44
C GLN A 487 42.30 17.15 -28.84
N ASN A 488 41.56 16.10 -29.22
CA ASN A 488 41.84 14.74 -28.77
C ASN A 488 43.19 14.25 -29.31
N GLU A 489 43.51 14.50 -30.57
CA GLU A 489 44.81 14.20 -31.16
C GLU A 489 45.94 14.96 -30.44
N ARG A 490 45.73 16.24 -30.11
CA ARG A 490 46.67 17.03 -29.30
C ARG A 490 46.86 16.44 -27.91
N ARG A 491 45.79 16.03 -27.22
CA ARG A 491 45.87 15.39 -25.90
C ARG A 491 46.62 14.06 -25.95
N ILE A 492 46.34 13.24 -26.96
CA ILE A 492 47.06 11.98 -27.20
C ILE A 492 48.54 12.27 -27.47
N LEU A 493 48.84 13.28 -28.30
CA LEU A 493 50.20 13.74 -28.54
C LEU A 493 50.87 14.17 -27.25
N GLU A 494 50.28 15.04 -26.43
CA GLU A 494 50.83 15.48 -25.14
C GLU A 494 51.11 14.29 -24.19
N GLN A 495 50.23 13.30 -24.13
CA GLN A 495 50.49 12.07 -23.37
C GLN A 495 51.70 11.33 -23.92
N LYS A 496 51.79 11.14 -25.25
CA LYS A 496 52.96 10.52 -25.89
C LYS A 496 54.24 11.33 -25.62
N LYS A 497 54.17 12.67 -25.64
CA LYS A 497 55.29 13.57 -25.28
C LYS A 497 55.71 13.36 -23.82
N HIS A 498 54.75 13.22 -22.90
CA HIS A 498 55.03 12.99 -21.48
C HIS A 498 55.65 11.60 -21.23
N TYR A 499 55.14 10.54 -21.86
CA TYR A 499 55.75 9.21 -21.79
C TYR A 499 57.18 9.22 -22.34
N PHE A 500 57.40 9.92 -23.45
CA PHE A 500 58.74 10.11 -24.00
C PHE A 500 59.65 10.90 -23.05
N TRP A 501 59.16 11.96 -22.42
CA TRP A 501 59.91 12.69 -21.38
C TRP A 501 60.25 11.79 -20.18
N LEU A 502 59.32 10.93 -19.74
CA LEU A 502 59.56 9.99 -18.65
C LEU A 502 60.59 8.92 -19.03
N LEU A 503 60.60 8.49 -20.30
CA LEU A 503 61.64 7.64 -20.86
C LEU A 503 63.01 8.30 -20.73
N LEU A 504 63.13 9.55 -21.20
CA LEU A 504 64.36 10.34 -21.11
C LEU A 504 64.82 10.50 -19.65
N GLN A 505 63.88 10.73 -18.74
CA GLN A 505 64.17 10.77 -17.32
C GLN A 505 64.70 9.41 -16.83
N ARG A 506 64.00 8.31 -17.13
CA ARG A 506 64.41 6.96 -16.73
C ARG A 506 65.78 6.59 -17.29
N THR A 507 66.07 6.91 -18.54
CA THR A 507 67.34 6.57 -19.18
C THR A 507 68.47 7.42 -18.63
N TYR A 508 68.32 8.74 -18.57
CA TYR A 508 69.44 9.65 -18.27
C TYR A 508 69.60 10.03 -16.80
N THR A 509 68.61 9.79 -15.93
CA THR A 509 68.77 10.02 -14.48
C THR A 509 68.99 8.74 -13.68
N LYS A 510 68.20 7.68 -13.92
CA LYS A 510 68.30 6.44 -13.12
C LYS A 510 69.50 5.56 -13.47
N THR A 511 70.01 5.60 -14.71
CA THR A 511 71.18 4.80 -15.11
C THR A 511 72.51 5.54 -14.92
N GLY A 512 72.50 6.81 -14.50
CA GLY A 512 73.70 7.63 -14.29
C GLY A 512 74.44 8.03 -15.57
N LYS A 513 73.88 7.78 -16.76
CA LYS A 513 74.48 8.19 -18.04
C LYS A 513 74.28 9.69 -18.28
N PRO A 514 75.35 10.47 -18.54
CA PRO A 514 75.22 11.88 -18.93
C PRO A 514 74.36 12.02 -20.19
N LYS A 515 73.56 13.09 -20.26
CA LYS A 515 72.79 13.41 -21.46
C LYS A 515 73.74 13.53 -22.67
N PRO A 516 73.52 12.81 -23.78
CA PRO A 516 74.32 12.94 -24.99
C PRO A 516 74.22 14.36 -25.57
N SER A 517 75.33 14.91 -26.06
CA SER A 517 75.38 16.27 -26.61
C SER A 517 74.65 16.44 -27.95
N THR A 518 74.30 15.34 -28.63
CA THR A 518 73.66 15.34 -29.95
C THR A 518 72.50 14.36 -30.01
N TRP A 519 71.38 14.83 -30.57
CA TRP A 519 70.16 14.03 -30.77
C TRP A 519 70.39 12.73 -31.55
N ASP A 520 71.32 12.73 -32.51
CA ASP A 520 71.57 11.60 -33.40
C ASP A 520 72.18 10.38 -32.65
N LEU A 521 72.93 10.63 -31.57
CA LEU A 521 73.44 9.59 -30.68
C LEU A 521 72.35 9.07 -29.74
N ALA A 522 71.54 9.98 -29.19
CA ALA A 522 70.42 9.63 -28.33
C ALA A 522 69.34 8.83 -29.08
N SER A 523 69.05 9.19 -30.33
CA SER A 523 68.06 8.55 -31.19
C SER A 523 68.43 7.09 -31.50
N LYS A 524 69.73 6.78 -31.72
CA LYS A 524 70.21 5.40 -31.92
C LYS A 524 70.08 4.54 -30.67
N GLU A 525 70.36 5.09 -29.49
CA GLU A 525 70.22 4.37 -28.21
C GLU A 525 68.76 4.19 -27.80
N LEU A 526 67.92 5.18 -28.10
CA LEU A 526 66.51 5.21 -27.68
C LEU A 526 65.57 4.50 -28.66
N GLY A 527 66.05 4.23 -29.88
CA GLY A 527 65.31 3.64 -30.99
C GLY A 527 64.69 2.27 -30.71
N GLU A 528 65.19 1.54 -29.72
CA GLU A 528 64.63 0.24 -29.33
C GLU A 528 63.38 0.36 -28.42
N SER A 529 63.20 1.50 -27.74
CA SER A 529 62.12 1.67 -26.77
C SER A 529 60.75 1.85 -27.44
N LEU A 530 59.72 1.21 -26.87
CA LEU A 530 58.34 1.30 -27.34
C LEU A 530 57.80 2.74 -27.28
N GLU A 531 58.25 3.53 -26.31
CA GLU A 531 57.86 4.92 -26.12
C GLU A 531 58.50 5.85 -27.18
N TYR A 532 59.69 5.48 -27.69
CA TYR A 532 60.31 6.15 -28.84
C TYR A 532 59.55 5.85 -30.14
N LYS A 533 59.18 4.59 -30.36
CA LYS A 533 58.42 4.14 -31.53
C LYS A 533 56.98 4.69 -31.56
N ALA A 534 56.35 4.91 -30.41
CA ALA A 534 54.97 5.40 -30.29
C ALA A 534 54.74 6.83 -30.83
N LEU A 535 55.80 7.64 -30.92
CA LEU A 535 55.79 8.98 -31.54
C LEU A 535 55.97 8.97 -33.07
N GLY A 536 56.04 7.78 -33.70
CA GLY A 536 56.05 7.54 -35.15
C GLY A 536 56.76 8.57 -36.01
N ASP A 537 55.99 9.47 -36.59
CA ASP A 537 56.36 10.39 -37.68
C ASP A 537 56.77 11.80 -37.19
N GLU A 538 56.75 12.03 -35.88
CA GLU A 538 56.95 13.36 -35.26
C GLU A 538 58.39 13.56 -34.75
N ASP A 539 59.38 13.35 -35.63
CA ASP A 539 60.82 13.47 -35.29
C ASP A 539 61.21 14.87 -34.81
N ASN A 540 60.56 15.91 -35.34
CA ASN A 540 60.79 17.29 -34.92
C ASN A 540 60.33 17.53 -33.49
N ILE A 541 59.20 16.93 -33.08
CA ILE A 541 58.68 17.02 -31.73
C ILE A 541 59.58 16.23 -30.76
N ARG A 542 60.07 15.06 -31.16
CA ARG A 542 61.01 14.27 -30.36
C ARG A 542 62.32 15.04 -30.08
N ARG A 543 62.87 15.69 -31.12
CA ARG A 543 64.06 16.55 -31.02
C ARG A 543 63.84 17.69 -30.05
N GLN A 544 62.73 18.41 -30.18
CA GLN A 544 62.38 19.51 -29.28
C GLN A 544 62.28 19.06 -27.83
N ILE A 545 61.57 17.96 -27.55
CA ILE A 545 61.43 17.45 -26.18
C ILE A 545 62.78 17.01 -25.61
N PHE A 546 63.65 16.41 -26.43
CA PHE A 546 64.98 16.01 -26.00
C PHE A 546 65.89 17.20 -25.72
N GLU A 547 65.87 18.24 -26.55
CA GLU A 547 66.62 19.47 -26.31
C GLU A 547 66.15 20.17 -25.03
N ASP A 548 64.83 20.27 -24.85
CA ASP A 548 64.18 20.84 -23.67
C ASP A 548 64.40 20.02 -22.39
N PHE A 549 64.66 18.71 -22.51
CA PHE A 549 64.88 17.81 -21.38
C PHE A 549 66.22 18.12 -20.67
N LYS A 550 66.17 18.66 -19.44
CA LYS A 550 67.34 18.86 -18.57
C LYS A 550 67.27 17.87 -17.40
N PRO A 551 68.21 16.92 -17.25
CA PRO A 551 68.23 16.02 -16.09
C PRO A 551 68.60 16.81 -14.82
N GLU A 552 67.75 16.76 -13.80
CA GLU A 552 68.10 17.25 -12.46
C GLU A 552 69.27 16.43 -11.90
N SER A 553 70.41 17.08 -11.63
CA SER A 553 71.51 16.48 -10.87
C SER A 553 71.18 16.43 -9.38
N SER A 554 71.50 15.32 -8.71
CA SER A 554 71.38 15.10 -7.26
C SER A 554 71.97 16.23 -6.38
N ALA A 555 71.22 16.65 -5.36
CA ALA A 555 71.62 17.54 -4.23
C ALA A 555 72.61 16.84 -3.24
N PRO A 556 73.24 17.50 -2.21
CA PRO A 556 73.01 18.86 -1.65
C PRO A 556 74.29 19.69 -1.31
N THR A 557 74.14 21.00 -1.07
CA THR A 557 75.01 21.74 -0.13
C THR A 557 74.13 22.56 0.81
N ALA A 558 74.21 22.21 2.10
CA ALA A 558 73.65 23.02 3.17
C ALA A 558 74.56 24.24 3.35
N GLU A 559 74.06 25.42 2.97
CA GLU A 559 74.37 26.75 3.54
C GLU A 559 74.01 27.83 2.52
N SER A 560 72.72 28.17 2.48
CA SER A 560 72.26 29.55 2.26
C SER A 560 70.76 29.64 2.49
N ALA A 561 70.41 30.15 3.67
CA ALA A 561 69.41 31.19 3.87
C ALA A 561 68.04 31.04 3.18
N THR A 562 67.06 30.64 3.99
CA THR A 562 65.86 31.46 4.29
C THR A 562 65.28 32.30 3.14
N ALA A 563 64.20 31.83 2.52
CA ALA A 563 63.01 32.65 2.24
C ALA A 563 61.89 31.81 1.60
N ASN A 564 60.70 31.91 2.19
CA ASN A 564 59.37 31.76 1.56
C ASN A 564 58.85 30.35 1.26
N LEU A 565 58.50 29.64 2.34
CA LEU A 565 57.36 28.72 2.34
C LEU A 565 56.05 29.53 2.42
N THR A 566 55.37 29.73 1.29
CA THR A 566 53.92 29.98 1.29
C THR A 566 53.21 28.77 0.69
N LEU A 567 52.53 28.05 1.58
CA LEU A 567 51.53 27.04 1.28
C LEU A 567 50.42 27.64 0.40
N THR A 568 50.21 27.09 -0.80
CA THR A 568 48.91 27.20 -1.49
C THR A 568 48.36 25.80 -1.78
N ALA A 569 47.50 25.38 -0.85
CA ALA A 569 46.36 24.47 -0.96
C ALA A 569 46.32 23.50 -2.17
N SER A 570 46.62 22.23 -1.89
CA SER A 570 46.13 21.09 -2.67
C SER A 570 44.60 21.07 -2.65
N LYS A 571 43.97 21.50 -3.76
CA LYS A 571 42.54 21.30 -4.00
C LYS A 571 42.30 19.80 -4.13
N LYS A 572 41.64 19.23 -3.13
CA LYS A 572 41.18 17.83 -3.10
C LYS A 572 40.45 17.51 -4.41
N ARG A 573 40.87 16.44 -5.09
CA ARG A 573 40.10 15.84 -6.18
C ARG A 573 38.82 15.27 -5.56
N HIS A 574 37.67 15.69 -6.06
CA HIS A 574 36.41 15.00 -5.78
C HIS A 574 36.45 13.64 -6.47
N LEU A 575 36.29 12.57 -5.70
CA LEU A 575 36.05 11.22 -6.21
C LEU A 575 34.75 11.24 -7.02
N THR A 576 34.83 10.84 -8.28
CA THR A 576 33.66 10.56 -9.12
C THR A 576 32.89 9.37 -8.53
N PRO A 577 31.55 9.38 -8.48
CA PRO A 577 30.78 8.22 -8.06
C PRO A 577 31.01 7.05 -9.01
N ALA A 578 31.00 5.85 -8.45
CA ALA A 578 31.14 4.61 -9.18
C ALA A 578 30.11 4.50 -10.30
N VAL A 579 30.58 4.02 -11.45
CA VAL A 579 29.80 3.56 -12.59
C VAL A 579 28.77 2.53 -12.09
N GLU A 580 27.48 2.87 -12.18
CA GLU A 580 26.40 1.89 -12.09
C GLU A 580 26.49 0.98 -13.32
N LEU A 581 26.67 -0.32 -13.07
CA LEU A 581 26.53 -1.36 -14.08
C LEU A 581 25.03 -1.63 -14.25
N ASP A 582 24.52 -1.36 -15.44
CA ASP A 582 23.18 -1.80 -15.87
C ASP A 582 23.11 -3.34 -15.84
N TYR A 583 22.13 -3.86 -15.10
CA TYR A 583 21.58 -5.20 -15.26
C TYR A 583 20.17 -5.12 -15.80
#